data_AF-A0A063YW11-F1
#
_entry.id   AF-A0A063YW11-F1
#
_cell.length_a   1.000
_cell.length_b   1.000
_cell.length_c   1.000
_cell.angle_alpha   90.00
_cell.angle_beta   90.00
_cell.angle_gamma   90.00
#
_symmetry.space_group_name_H-M   'P 1'
#
loop_
_entity.id
_entity.type
_entity.pdbx_description
1 polymer ?
#
loop_
_entity_poly.entity_id
_entity_poly.type
_entity_poly.pdbx_seq_one_letter_code
_entity_poly.pdbx_strand_id
1 'polypeptide(L)'
;MYETIKTIVLTLLVLISITLTFALWTYHPKYDVLQNDEYIQHVSVSNTQVDTAMVVQPKQILIHKNGVPYAVTKDEEKNEVLKEMRRWTLDDFEDVSSSVPQGKFLSFLNGKERLEIIYPDEVPIDIYRLIFTIDDRGLDGLAFDRLLVPLGGKDEFPIYFIATDKRKIYKAIASDASLSAIGRLAKEASHFPRYFAYPVSETKQLYLPEKEVVLSSLQYYTDELDADKFKEALFSDPSFVKKDLIPFGEEYTDGSRLMDVDFLQRMLLYVNPAARVSNMGQTEQETHIIQKSIDFVNEHGGWTDLYHFARWSEEDRKVTFRLVVNGYPVFNEYGMSEIVETWGASDLMKYQRPLFRLEIADRNRTPKTLPSGHEVVNWFEQTKGVRKSLIKDIAIGYELIKDPEREKVIRLEPAWFYLYGQTWKKVNMGDEAGGGGTNGLE
;
A
#
# COMPACT_ATOMS: atom_id res chain seq x y z
N MET A 1 59.78 -69.78 -2.61
CA MET A 1 59.43 -68.94 -1.44
C MET A 1 58.98 -67.54 -1.85
N TYR A 2 59.69 -66.85 -2.75
CA TYR A 2 59.30 -65.50 -3.23
C TYR A 2 57.99 -65.46 -4.03
N GLU A 3 57.76 -66.44 -4.92
CA GLU A 3 56.51 -66.55 -5.69
C GLU A 3 55.30 -66.85 -4.81
N THR A 4 55.47 -67.72 -3.81
CA THR A 4 54.41 -68.06 -2.85
C THR A 4 53.97 -66.84 -2.04
N ILE A 5 54.91 -65.99 -1.63
CA ILE A 5 54.61 -64.74 -0.92
C ILE A 5 53.88 -63.76 -1.84
N LYS A 6 54.31 -63.62 -3.11
CA LYS A 6 53.60 -62.79 -4.09
C LYS A 6 52.16 -63.25 -4.32
N THR A 7 51.93 -64.56 -4.43
CA THR A 7 50.59 -65.12 -4.60
C THR A 7 49.73 -64.93 -3.36
N ILE A 8 50.29 -65.04 -2.15
CA ILE A 8 49.56 -64.78 -0.91
C ILE A 8 49.19 -63.30 -0.79
N VAL A 9 50.14 -62.39 -1.06
CA VAL A 9 49.90 -60.94 -1.02
C VAL A 9 48.88 -60.53 -2.07
N LEU A 10 48.97 -61.08 -3.29
CA LEU A 10 48.01 -60.80 -4.36
C LEU A 10 46.61 -61.29 -4.00
N THR A 11 46.49 -62.52 -3.48
CA THR A 11 45.20 -63.08 -3.06
C THR A 11 44.58 -62.24 -1.93
N LEU A 12 45.39 -61.76 -0.97
CA LEU A 12 44.94 -60.87 0.09
C LEU A 12 44.44 -59.54 -0.47
N LEU A 13 45.17 -58.93 -1.40
CA LEU A 13 44.79 -57.68 -2.07
C LEU A 13 43.47 -57.82 -2.84
N VAL A 14 43.28 -58.95 -3.52
CA VAL A 14 42.03 -59.25 -4.23
C VAL A 14 40.87 -59.39 -3.24
N LEU A 15 41.06 -60.10 -2.13
CA LEU A 15 40.04 -60.24 -1.10
C LEU A 15 39.67 -58.89 -0.45
N ILE A 16 40.66 -58.03 -0.18
CA ILE A 16 40.45 -56.67 0.33
C ILE A 16 39.69 -55.82 -0.70
N SER A 17 40.05 -55.91 -1.98
CA SER A 17 39.35 -55.20 -3.05
C SER A 17 37.89 -55.64 -3.15
N ILE A 18 37.61 -56.94 -3.06
CA ILE A 18 36.24 -57.48 -3.11
C ILE A 18 35.44 -57.01 -1.89
N THR A 19 36.04 -57.03 -0.69
CA THR A 19 35.38 -56.56 0.54
C THR A 19 35.13 -55.05 0.52
N LEU A 20 36.08 -54.23 0.05
CA LEU A 20 35.84 -52.79 -0.14
C LEU A 20 34.77 -52.52 -1.19
N THR A 21 34.78 -53.26 -2.30
CA THR A 21 33.77 -53.12 -3.36
C THR A 21 32.39 -53.49 -2.82
N PHE A 22 32.27 -54.59 -2.08
CA PHE A 22 31.04 -54.99 -1.42
C PHE A 22 30.61 -53.96 -0.37
N ALA A 23 31.55 -53.44 0.43
CA ALA A 23 31.27 -52.39 1.41
C ALA A 23 30.72 -51.13 0.73
N LEU A 24 31.31 -50.67 -0.38
CA LEU A 24 30.79 -49.52 -1.14
C LEU A 24 29.43 -49.79 -1.79
N TRP A 25 29.19 -51.02 -2.25
CA TRP A 25 27.92 -51.39 -2.87
C TRP A 25 26.79 -51.56 -1.85
N THR A 26 27.13 -51.94 -0.61
CA THR A 26 26.18 -52.07 0.51
C THR A 26 26.09 -50.79 1.35
N TYR A 27 27.02 -49.85 1.15
CA TYR A 27 27.00 -48.54 1.77
C TYR A 27 25.90 -47.70 1.11
N HIS A 28 24.72 -47.72 1.71
CA HIS A 28 23.79 -46.63 1.58
C HIS A 28 24.27 -45.54 2.52
N PRO A 29 24.78 -44.39 2.03
CA PRO A 29 24.87 -43.23 2.88
C PRO A 29 23.46 -43.02 3.41
N LYS A 30 23.30 -42.95 4.74
CA LYS A 30 22.28 -42.04 5.25
C LYS A 30 22.75 -40.66 4.82
N TYR A 31 22.43 -40.29 3.59
CA TYR A 31 21.96 -38.95 3.40
C TYR A 31 20.85 -38.87 4.44
N ASP A 32 21.08 -38.11 5.50
CA ASP A 32 19.96 -37.33 5.99
C ASP A 32 19.44 -36.70 4.71
N VAL A 33 18.30 -37.22 4.24
CA VAL A 33 17.48 -36.49 3.30
C VAL A 33 17.50 -35.13 3.94
N LEU A 34 18.12 -34.14 3.28
CA LEU A 34 17.79 -32.77 3.62
C LEU A 34 16.28 -32.82 3.64
N GLN A 35 15.68 -32.74 4.84
CA GLN A 35 14.27 -32.49 4.98
C GLN A 35 14.11 -31.07 4.45
N ASN A 36 14.25 -30.92 3.13
CA ASN A 36 13.45 -29.99 2.39
C ASN A 36 12.03 -30.42 2.74
N ASP A 37 11.41 -29.56 3.55
CA ASP A 37 10.08 -29.69 4.14
C ASP A 37 10.04 -30.17 5.61
N GLU A 38 11.07 -29.90 6.43
CA GLU A 38 10.68 -29.20 7.68
C GLU A 38 10.31 -27.80 7.24
N TYR A 39 8.99 -27.54 7.17
CA TYR A 39 8.42 -26.20 7.12
C TYR A 39 9.35 -25.29 7.93
N ILE A 40 10.09 -24.40 7.25
CA ILE A 40 10.65 -23.24 7.92
C ILE A 40 9.44 -22.69 8.66
N GLN A 41 9.48 -22.77 9.99
CA GLN A 41 8.44 -22.23 10.83
C GLN A 41 8.33 -20.78 10.37
N HIS A 42 7.31 -20.43 9.58
CA HIS A 42 7.13 -19.06 9.14
C HIS A 42 7.04 -18.27 10.44
N VAL A 43 8.12 -17.57 10.79
CA VAL A 43 8.16 -16.73 11.97
C VAL A 43 7.29 -15.55 11.63
N SER A 44 6.00 -15.72 11.89
CA SER A 44 4.99 -14.74 11.55
C SER A 44 5.07 -13.61 12.56
N VAL A 45 5.27 -12.39 12.06
CA VAL A 45 5.18 -11.17 12.86
C VAL A 45 3.73 -11.01 13.36
N SER A 46 2.76 -11.30 12.50
CA SER A 46 1.32 -11.44 12.76
C SER A 46 0.76 -12.64 11.99
N ASN A 47 -0.39 -13.20 12.35
CA ASN A 47 -1.04 -14.29 11.59
C ASN A 47 -1.96 -13.78 10.46
N THR A 48 -1.80 -12.51 10.04
CA THR A 48 -2.67 -11.87 9.05
C THR A 48 -2.05 -11.92 7.66
N GLN A 49 -2.76 -12.56 6.73
CA GLN A 49 -2.56 -12.41 5.30
C GLN A 49 -3.72 -11.64 4.70
N VAL A 50 -3.42 -10.72 3.79
CA VAL A 50 -4.42 -9.87 3.14
C VAL A 50 -4.39 -10.07 1.63
N ASP A 51 -5.57 -10.05 1.03
CA ASP A 51 -5.73 -10.04 -0.42
C ASP A 51 -5.35 -8.65 -0.97
N THR A 52 -4.82 -8.61 -2.20
CA THR A 52 -4.60 -7.40 -3.00
C THR A 52 -5.81 -6.48 -2.99
N ALA A 53 -7.02 -7.03 -3.14
CA ALA A 53 -8.26 -6.27 -3.11
C ALA A 53 -8.61 -5.67 -1.74
N MET A 54 -7.94 -6.10 -0.66
CA MET A 54 -8.05 -5.49 0.68
C MET A 54 -7.07 -4.33 0.86
N VAL A 55 -5.89 -4.41 0.23
CA VAL A 55 -4.83 -3.38 0.34
C VAL A 55 -5.01 -2.26 -0.69
N VAL A 56 -5.32 -2.61 -1.93
CA VAL A 56 -5.51 -1.66 -3.04
C VAL A 56 -6.95 -1.17 -3.04
N GLN A 57 -7.24 -0.26 -2.10
CA GLN A 57 -8.55 0.38 -1.97
C GLN A 57 -8.60 1.73 -2.69
N PRO A 58 -9.78 2.15 -3.18
CA PRO A 58 -9.96 3.54 -3.58
C PRO A 58 -9.90 4.45 -2.36
N LYS A 59 -9.33 5.65 -2.53
CA LYS A 59 -9.36 6.70 -1.51
C LYS A 59 -10.72 7.39 -1.44
N GLN A 60 -11.50 7.37 -2.51
CA GLN A 60 -12.80 8.04 -2.57
C GLN A 60 -13.74 7.30 -3.53
N ILE A 61 -15.01 7.22 -3.12
CA ILE A 61 -16.13 6.78 -3.95
C ILE A 61 -17.16 7.89 -3.94
N LEU A 62 -17.52 8.39 -5.13
CA LEU A 62 -18.42 9.51 -5.32
C LEU A 62 -19.58 9.09 -6.20
N ILE A 63 -20.79 9.49 -5.80
CA ILE A 63 -21.98 9.37 -6.62
C ILE A 63 -22.33 10.78 -7.13
N HIS A 64 -22.31 10.95 -8.44
CA HIS A 64 -22.69 12.19 -9.10
C HIS A 64 -24.17 12.15 -9.43
N LYS A 65 -24.96 12.99 -8.77
CA LYS A 65 -26.40 13.11 -8.98
C LYS A 65 -26.75 14.54 -9.35
N ASN A 66 -27.38 14.73 -10.51
CA ASN A 66 -27.64 16.04 -11.12
C ASN A 66 -26.38 16.93 -11.24
N GLY A 67 -25.20 16.32 -11.42
CA GLY A 67 -23.90 17.02 -11.51
C GLY A 67 -23.32 17.46 -10.16
N VAL A 68 -23.91 17.06 -9.04
CA VAL A 68 -23.36 17.28 -7.69
C VAL A 68 -22.73 15.98 -7.20
N PRO A 69 -21.44 15.99 -6.78
CA PRO A 69 -20.79 14.81 -6.22
C PRO A 69 -21.14 14.63 -4.74
N TYR A 70 -21.52 13.41 -4.39
CA TYR A 70 -21.85 12.98 -3.04
C TYR A 70 -20.88 11.87 -2.63
N ALA A 71 -20.18 12.02 -1.51
CA ALA A 71 -19.17 11.04 -1.10
C ALA A 71 -19.76 9.91 -0.26
N VAL A 72 -19.51 8.67 -0.68
CA VAL A 72 -19.85 7.49 0.13
C VAL A 72 -18.80 7.37 1.23
N THR A 73 -19.12 7.82 2.44
CA THR A 73 -18.15 7.94 3.54
C THR A 73 -18.11 6.74 4.47
N LYS A 74 -19.19 5.96 4.59
CA LYS A 74 -19.23 4.78 5.47
C LYS A 74 -18.60 3.58 4.80
N ASP A 75 -17.80 2.83 5.56
CA ASP A 75 -17.04 1.70 5.01
C ASP A 75 -17.95 0.54 4.60
N GLU A 76 -19.08 0.32 5.27
CA GLU A 76 -20.06 -0.71 4.87
C GLU A 76 -20.62 -0.43 3.47
N GLU A 77 -20.95 0.82 3.18
CA GLU A 77 -21.51 1.26 1.89
C GLU A 77 -20.44 1.23 0.78
N LYS A 78 -19.20 1.64 1.08
CA LYS A 78 -18.06 1.50 0.14
C LYS A 78 -17.80 0.03 -0.19
N ASN A 79 -17.76 -0.82 0.83
CA ASN A 79 -17.52 -2.26 0.67
C ASN A 79 -18.63 -2.93 -0.13
N GLU A 80 -19.88 -2.49 0.01
CA GLU A 80 -20.98 -2.98 -0.81
C GLU A 80 -20.77 -2.66 -2.29
N VAL A 81 -20.41 -1.41 -2.63
CA VAL A 81 -20.09 -1.00 -4.02
C VAL A 81 -18.95 -1.84 -4.59
N LEU A 82 -17.85 -1.96 -3.85
CA LEU A 82 -16.67 -2.70 -4.32
C LEU A 82 -16.95 -4.18 -4.47
N LYS A 83 -17.68 -4.79 -3.53
CA LYS A 83 -18.06 -6.21 -3.61
C LYS A 83 -18.94 -6.49 -4.81
N GLU A 84 -19.84 -5.57 -5.17
CA GLU A 84 -20.66 -5.70 -6.35
C GLU A 84 -19.82 -5.61 -7.63
N MET A 85 -18.95 -4.61 -7.74
CA MET A 85 -18.09 -4.44 -8.93
C MET A 85 -17.10 -5.59 -9.13
N ARG A 86 -16.61 -6.23 -8.06
CA ARG A 86 -15.74 -7.41 -8.15
C ARG A 86 -16.39 -8.63 -8.82
N ARG A 87 -17.72 -8.65 -8.94
CA ARG A 87 -18.45 -9.74 -9.62
C ARG A 87 -18.52 -9.55 -11.13
N TRP A 88 -18.21 -8.36 -11.61
CA TRP A 88 -18.34 -8.04 -13.03
C TRP A 88 -17.19 -8.67 -13.80
N THR A 89 -17.50 -9.12 -15.01
CA THR A 89 -16.49 -9.50 -16.00
C THR A 89 -16.32 -8.34 -16.97
N LEU A 90 -15.09 -7.87 -17.13
CA LEU A 90 -14.76 -6.70 -17.94
C LEU A 90 -14.05 -7.14 -19.21
N ASP A 91 -14.60 -6.78 -20.36
CA ASP A 91 -14.09 -7.10 -21.69
C ASP A 91 -14.21 -5.88 -22.64
N ASP A 92 -13.86 -6.08 -23.91
CA ASP A 92 -13.99 -5.10 -24.99
C ASP A 92 -13.38 -3.71 -24.66
N PHE A 93 -12.13 -3.71 -24.20
CA PHE A 93 -11.41 -2.49 -23.89
C PHE A 93 -11.04 -1.71 -25.15
N GLU A 94 -11.49 -0.46 -25.23
CA GLU A 94 -11.24 0.46 -26.34
C GLU A 94 -10.63 1.78 -25.84
N ASP A 95 -9.53 2.22 -26.44
CA ASP A 95 -8.99 3.57 -26.21
C ASP A 95 -9.90 4.61 -26.88
N VAL A 96 -10.76 5.22 -26.07
CA VAL A 96 -11.70 6.27 -26.48
C VAL A 96 -11.16 7.68 -26.21
N SER A 97 -9.86 7.83 -25.91
CA SER A 97 -9.27 9.13 -25.56
C SER A 97 -9.47 10.19 -26.65
N SER A 98 -9.44 9.77 -27.92
CA SER A 98 -9.63 10.66 -29.08
C SER A 98 -11.06 11.22 -29.20
N SER A 99 -12.04 10.58 -28.54
CA SER A 99 -13.43 11.04 -28.52
C SER A 99 -13.65 12.27 -27.63
N VAL A 100 -12.71 12.57 -26.72
CA VAL A 100 -12.78 13.71 -25.81
C VAL A 100 -11.92 14.85 -26.33
N PRO A 101 -12.51 15.97 -26.78
CA PRO A 101 -11.74 17.09 -27.30
C PRO A 101 -10.79 17.69 -26.26
N GLN A 102 -9.70 18.29 -26.75
CA GLN A 102 -8.78 19.04 -25.90
C GLN A 102 -9.53 20.15 -25.12
N GLY A 103 -9.24 20.27 -23.82
CA GLY A 103 -9.92 21.21 -22.92
C GLY A 103 -11.31 20.76 -22.45
N LYS A 104 -11.80 19.60 -22.88
CA LYS A 104 -13.07 19.01 -22.41
C LYS A 104 -12.88 17.82 -21.47
N PHE A 105 -11.65 17.51 -21.06
CA PHE A 105 -11.35 16.38 -20.18
C PHE A 105 -12.08 16.47 -18.82
N LEU A 106 -11.99 17.61 -18.13
CA LEU A 106 -12.76 17.80 -16.89
C LEU A 106 -14.27 17.79 -17.11
N SER A 107 -14.74 18.26 -18.28
CA SER A 107 -16.16 18.17 -18.63
C SER A 107 -16.61 16.71 -18.80
N PHE A 108 -15.73 15.85 -19.34
CA PHE A 108 -15.96 14.41 -19.43
C PHE A 108 -16.08 13.80 -18.04
N LEU A 109 -15.22 14.17 -17.07
CA LEU A 109 -15.29 13.68 -15.68
C LEU A 109 -16.58 14.11 -14.95
N ASN A 110 -17.06 15.34 -15.21
CA ASN A 110 -18.20 15.96 -14.52
C ASN A 110 -19.59 15.60 -15.07
N GLY A 111 -19.74 14.50 -15.80
CA GLY A 111 -21.06 14.16 -16.34
C GLY A 111 -22.06 13.69 -15.28
N LYS A 112 -23.32 13.64 -15.69
CA LYS A 112 -24.47 13.41 -14.80
C LYS A 112 -24.69 11.92 -14.55
N GLU A 113 -25.24 11.58 -13.39
CA GLU A 113 -25.69 10.23 -13.00
C GLU A 113 -24.61 9.15 -13.21
N ARG A 114 -23.58 9.17 -12.37
CA ARG A 114 -22.46 8.23 -12.44
C ARG A 114 -21.89 7.91 -11.07
N LEU A 115 -21.31 6.73 -10.95
CA LEU A 115 -20.37 6.39 -9.90
C LEU A 115 -18.96 6.75 -10.36
N GLU A 116 -18.17 7.33 -9.48
CA GLU A 116 -16.75 7.63 -9.69
C GLU A 116 -15.94 7.04 -8.54
N ILE A 117 -14.93 6.26 -8.86
CA ILE A 117 -14.02 5.62 -7.92
C ILE A 117 -12.63 6.16 -8.18
N ILE A 118 -11.98 6.66 -7.14
CA ILE A 118 -10.68 7.36 -7.25
C ILE A 118 -9.68 6.61 -6.39
N TYR A 119 -8.59 6.16 -7.00
CA TYR A 119 -7.46 5.53 -6.33
C TYR A 119 -6.44 6.59 -5.86
N PRO A 120 -5.61 6.26 -4.84
CA PRO A 120 -4.64 7.22 -4.31
C PRO A 120 -3.48 7.52 -5.28
N ASP A 121 -3.18 6.60 -6.20
CA ASP A 121 -2.22 6.76 -7.30
C ASP A 121 -2.65 5.94 -8.53
N GLU A 122 -1.94 6.04 -9.66
CA GLU A 122 -2.19 5.16 -10.82
C GLU A 122 -1.98 3.70 -10.43
N VAL A 123 -2.96 2.84 -10.71
CA VAL A 123 -2.92 1.39 -10.48
C VAL A 123 -2.74 0.70 -11.83
N PRO A 124 -1.69 -0.11 -12.02
CA PRO A 124 -1.50 -0.87 -13.26
C PRO A 124 -2.65 -1.85 -13.55
N ILE A 125 -2.94 -2.11 -14.83
CA ILE A 125 -4.01 -3.02 -15.23
C ILE A 125 -3.83 -4.43 -14.64
N ASP A 126 -2.60 -4.88 -14.44
CA ASP A 126 -2.34 -6.20 -13.88
C ASP A 126 -2.76 -6.29 -12.42
N ILE A 127 -2.72 -5.18 -11.67
CA ILE A 127 -3.30 -5.13 -10.32
C ILE A 127 -4.82 -5.13 -10.38
N TYR A 128 -5.42 -4.45 -11.36
CA TYR A 128 -6.86 -4.56 -11.60
C TYR A 128 -7.31 -5.98 -11.95
N ARG A 129 -6.50 -6.75 -12.71
CA ARG A 129 -6.75 -8.17 -13.02
C ARG A 129 -6.74 -9.08 -11.80
N LEU A 130 -6.11 -8.67 -10.70
CA LEU A 130 -6.14 -9.38 -9.41
C LEU A 130 -7.39 -9.04 -8.59
N ILE A 131 -8.05 -7.92 -8.89
CA ILE A 131 -9.22 -7.42 -8.15
C ILE A 131 -10.53 -7.72 -8.90
N PHE A 132 -10.52 -7.60 -10.22
CA PHE A 132 -11.65 -7.78 -11.13
C PHE A 132 -11.36 -8.89 -12.13
N THR A 133 -12.40 -9.55 -12.63
CA THR A 133 -12.28 -10.45 -13.78
C THR A 133 -12.15 -9.61 -15.04
N ILE A 134 -10.98 -9.57 -15.66
CA ILE A 134 -10.74 -8.87 -16.94
C ILE A 134 -10.35 -9.91 -17.99
N ASP A 135 -11.17 -10.06 -19.03
CA ASP A 135 -10.96 -11.01 -20.13
C ASP A 135 -10.64 -10.27 -21.43
N ASP A 136 -9.52 -9.55 -21.42
CA ASP A 136 -9.03 -8.83 -22.61
C ASP A 136 -7.50 -8.78 -22.66
N ARG A 137 -6.97 -8.62 -23.86
CA ARG A 137 -5.53 -8.65 -24.19
C ARG A 137 -5.06 -7.28 -24.70
N GLY A 138 -3.75 -7.06 -24.68
CA GLY A 138 -3.17 -5.83 -25.22
C GLY A 138 -3.35 -4.59 -24.33
N LEU A 139 -3.61 -4.80 -23.03
CA LEU A 139 -3.69 -3.75 -22.02
C LEU A 139 -2.36 -3.52 -21.30
N ASP A 140 -1.30 -4.22 -21.70
CA ASP A 140 -0.04 -4.26 -21.00
C ASP A 140 0.61 -2.86 -20.93
N GLY A 141 1.17 -2.51 -19.78
CA GLY A 141 1.76 -1.20 -19.52
C GLY A 141 0.75 -0.07 -19.27
N LEU A 142 -0.56 -0.36 -19.28
CA LEU A 142 -1.58 0.63 -18.89
C LEU A 142 -1.76 0.70 -17.38
N ALA A 143 -2.00 1.90 -16.88
CA ALA A 143 -2.29 2.19 -15.48
C ALA A 143 -3.32 3.31 -15.37
N PHE A 144 -4.19 3.23 -14.35
CA PHE A 144 -5.35 4.11 -14.20
C PHE A 144 -5.50 4.55 -12.75
N ASP A 145 -5.90 5.81 -12.53
CA ASP A 145 -6.14 6.34 -11.18
C ASP A 145 -7.63 6.47 -10.85
N ARG A 146 -8.50 6.17 -11.81
CA ARG A 146 -9.94 6.43 -11.70
C ARG A 146 -10.78 5.48 -12.55
N LEU A 147 -11.90 5.05 -11.98
CA LEU A 147 -12.96 4.31 -12.66
C LEU A 147 -14.25 5.13 -12.67
N LEU A 148 -14.93 5.20 -13.81
CA LEU A 148 -16.26 5.81 -13.92
C LEU A 148 -17.28 4.79 -14.43
N VAL A 149 -18.43 4.70 -13.76
CA VAL A 149 -19.55 3.87 -14.17
C VAL A 149 -20.79 4.74 -14.35
N PRO A 150 -21.28 4.98 -15.57
CA PRO A 150 -22.57 5.64 -15.79
C PRO A 150 -23.71 4.82 -15.17
N LEU A 151 -24.64 5.50 -14.52
CA LEU A 151 -25.82 4.87 -13.89
C LEU A 151 -27.07 4.93 -14.78
N GLY A 152 -26.96 5.53 -15.96
CA GLY A 152 -28.02 5.59 -16.97
C GLY A 152 -27.68 4.75 -18.20
N GLY A 153 -28.67 4.01 -18.71
CA GLY A 153 -28.55 3.05 -19.82
C GLY A 153 -29.34 1.78 -19.50
N LYS A 154 -29.86 1.06 -20.50
CA LYS A 154 -30.72 -0.13 -20.25
C LYS A 154 -30.10 -1.47 -20.62
N ASP A 155 -29.14 -1.51 -21.55
CA ASP A 155 -28.73 -2.78 -22.16
C ASP A 155 -27.22 -3.04 -22.14
N GLU A 156 -26.38 -2.04 -21.81
CA GLU A 156 -24.92 -2.19 -21.65
C GLU A 156 -24.43 -1.43 -20.41
N PHE A 157 -23.46 -2.00 -19.71
CA PHE A 157 -22.82 -1.40 -18.53
C PHE A 157 -21.39 -0.98 -18.85
N PRO A 158 -21.18 0.19 -19.48
CA PRO A 158 -19.82 0.66 -19.75
C PRO A 158 -19.13 1.06 -18.44
N ILE A 159 -17.84 0.75 -18.34
CA ILE A 159 -16.94 1.28 -17.32
C ILE A 159 -15.78 1.99 -18.01
N TYR A 160 -15.38 3.15 -17.49
CA TYR A 160 -14.26 3.91 -18.03
C TYR A 160 -13.10 3.88 -17.06
N PHE A 161 -11.97 3.37 -17.52
CA PHE A 161 -10.67 3.41 -16.86
C PHE A 161 -9.91 4.65 -17.32
N ILE A 162 -9.47 5.48 -16.38
CA ILE A 162 -8.91 6.80 -16.70
C ILE A 162 -7.53 6.95 -16.07
N ALA A 163 -6.57 7.38 -16.88
CA ALA A 163 -5.26 7.84 -16.43
C ALA A 163 -5.25 9.36 -16.54
N THR A 164 -5.54 10.03 -15.42
CA THR A 164 -5.82 11.48 -15.39
C THR A 164 -4.64 12.32 -15.91
N ASP A 165 -3.41 11.97 -15.54
CA ASP A 165 -2.21 12.73 -15.92
C ASP A 165 -1.81 12.49 -17.39
N LYS A 166 -2.09 11.29 -17.93
CA LYS A 166 -1.81 10.88 -19.32
C LYS A 166 -2.94 11.24 -20.30
N ARG A 167 -4.07 11.75 -19.81
CA ARG A 167 -5.31 12.00 -20.60
C ARG A 167 -5.80 10.77 -21.36
N LYS A 168 -5.59 9.58 -20.79
CA LYS A 168 -6.04 8.33 -21.39
C LYS A 168 -7.36 7.89 -20.78
N ILE A 169 -8.28 7.45 -21.65
CA ILE A 169 -9.60 6.95 -21.29
C ILE A 169 -9.82 5.66 -22.07
N TYR A 170 -9.97 4.56 -21.33
CA TYR A 170 -10.30 3.27 -21.89
C TYR A 170 -11.72 2.91 -21.47
N LYS A 171 -12.57 2.58 -22.43
CA LYS A 171 -13.93 2.09 -22.19
C LYS A 171 -13.86 0.57 -22.21
N ALA A 172 -14.44 -0.08 -21.21
CA ALA A 172 -14.71 -1.52 -21.23
C ALA A 172 -16.21 -1.76 -21.04
N ILE A 173 -16.68 -2.94 -21.39
CA ILE A 173 -18.05 -3.39 -21.14
C ILE A 173 -18.04 -4.34 -19.94
N ALA A 174 -18.97 -4.12 -19.02
CA ALA A 174 -19.16 -5.02 -17.88
C ALA A 174 -20.32 -5.99 -18.16
N SER A 175 -20.00 -7.27 -18.22
CA SER A 175 -20.96 -8.38 -18.21
C SER A 175 -21.17 -8.90 -16.78
N ASP A 176 -22.25 -9.65 -16.56
CA ASP A 176 -22.73 -10.11 -15.24
C ASP A 176 -22.96 -8.97 -14.23
N ALA A 177 -23.08 -7.74 -14.73
CA ALA A 177 -23.20 -6.55 -13.91
C ALA A 177 -24.64 -6.33 -13.41
N SER A 178 -24.76 -5.97 -12.13
CA SER A 178 -26.00 -5.47 -11.55
C SER A 178 -25.77 -4.11 -10.90
N LEU A 179 -26.55 -3.12 -11.34
CA LEU A 179 -26.56 -1.79 -10.72
C LEU A 179 -27.50 -1.72 -9.51
N SER A 180 -27.95 -2.85 -8.95
CA SER A 180 -28.95 -2.85 -7.87
C SER A 180 -28.44 -2.16 -6.60
N ALA A 181 -27.26 -2.54 -6.09
CA ALA A 181 -26.64 -1.94 -4.92
C ALA A 181 -26.25 -0.48 -5.17
N ILE A 182 -25.51 -0.23 -6.26
CA ILE A 182 -25.04 1.10 -6.65
C ILE A 182 -26.23 2.05 -6.90
N GLY A 183 -27.27 1.56 -7.59
CA GLY A 183 -28.49 2.31 -7.87
C GLY A 183 -29.32 2.62 -6.63
N ARG A 184 -29.29 1.75 -5.59
CA ARG A 184 -29.91 2.04 -4.29
C ARG A 184 -29.19 3.19 -3.60
N LEU A 185 -27.87 3.12 -3.49
CA LEU A 185 -27.06 4.21 -2.92
C LEU A 185 -27.23 5.51 -3.73
N ALA A 186 -27.37 5.43 -5.05
CA ALA A 186 -27.61 6.60 -5.89
C ALA A 186 -28.99 7.25 -5.68
N LYS A 187 -30.03 6.45 -5.39
CA LYS A 187 -31.33 6.99 -4.97
C LYS A 187 -31.21 7.75 -3.66
N GLU A 188 -30.42 7.23 -2.73
CA GLU A 188 -30.18 7.78 -1.40
C GLU A 188 -29.07 8.84 -1.34
N ALA A 189 -28.42 9.16 -2.46
CA ALA A 189 -27.21 9.98 -2.50
C ALA A 189 -27.31 11.32 -1.77
N SER A 190 -28.50 11.91 -1.68
CA SER A 190 -28.74 13.16 -0.93
C SER A 190 -28.48 13.06 0.59
N HIS A 191 -28.38 11.85 1.16
CA HIS A 191 -27.99 11.63 2.55
C HIS A 191 -26.48 11.64 2.77
N PHE A 192 -25.70 11.48 1.70
CA PHE A 192 -24.25 11.56 1.77
C PHE A 192 -23.77 13.00 1.80
N PRO A 193 -22.59 13.28 2.40
CA PRO A 193 -22.00 14.60 2.36
C PRO A 193 -21.76 15.07 0.92
N ARG A 194 -22.11 16.32 0.65
CA ARG A 194 -21.83 16.98 -0.62
C ARG A 194 -20.38 17.41 -0.70
N TYR A 195 -19.80 17.18 -1.87
CA TYR A 195 -18.45 17.61 -2.21
C TYR A 195 -18.52 18.60 -3.38
N PHE A 196 -17.44 19.35 -3.59
CA PHE A 196 -17.26 20.18 -4.79
C PHE A 196 -15.94 19.82 -5.48
N ALA A 197 -15.90 20.02 -6.79
CA ALA A 197 -14.69 19.82 -7.58
C ALA A 197 -13.79 21.06 -7.47
N TYR A 198 -12.51 20.84 -7.14
CA TYR A 198 -11.43 21.81 -7.14
C TYR A 198 -10.43 21.46 -8.25
N PRO A 199 -10.53 22.09 -9.44
CA PRO A 199 -9.62 21.83 -10.54
C PRO A 199 -8.22 22.33 -10.19
N VAL A 200 -7.20 21.46 -10.25
CA VAL A 200 -5.79 21.81 -10.00
C VAL A 200 -4.97 21.85 -11.29
N SER A 201 -5.45 21.23 -12.37
CA SER A 201 -4.91 21.32 -13.73
C SER A 201 -6.02 21.21 -14.78
N GLU A 202 -5.67 21.27 -16.07
CA GLU A 202 -6.59 21.04 -17.19
C GLU A 202 -7.20 19.63 -17.23
N THR A 203 -6.62 18.68 -16.48
CA THR A 203 -7.04 17.27 -16.48
C THR A 203 -7.45 16.78 -15.11
N LYS A 204 -6.95 17.41 -14.04
CA LYS A 204 -7.11 16.93 -12.67
C LYS A 204 -7.95 17.87 -11.83
N GLN A 205 -8.95 17.28 -11.19
CA GLN A 205 -9.76 17.93 -10.14
C GLN A 205 -9.78 17.04 -8.90
N LEU A 206 -9.76 17.70 -7.74
CA LEU A 206 -9.85 17.07 -6.42
C LEU A 206 -11.25 17.34 -5.85
N TYR A 207 -11.79 16.41 -5.06
CA TYR A 207 -13.11 16.61 -4.46
C TYR A 207 -12.97 16.87 -2.97
N LEU A 208 -13.51 18.00 -2.52
CA LEU A 208 -13.44 18.45 -1.14
C LEU A 208 -14.87 18.63 -0.56
N PRO A 209 -15.10 18.39 0.74
CA PRO A 209 -16.40 18.53 1.35
C PRO A 209 -16.84 20.00 1.34
N GLU A 210 -18.10 20.26 1.02
CA GLU A 210 -18.66 21.62 1.03
C GLU A 210 -18.81 22.18 2.45
N LYS A 211 -18.89 21.31 3.46
CA LYS A 211 -19.12 21.66 4.87
C LYS A 211 -17.96 21.20 5.74
N GLU A 212 -17.92 21.72 6.96
CA GLU A 212 -17.04 21.25 8.04
C GLU A 212 -17.22 19.75 8.30
N VAL A 213 -16.15 19.10 8.72
CA VAL A 213 -16.13 17.65 9.01
C VAL A 213 -15.73 17.45 10.46
N VAL A 214 -16.53 16.72 11.23
CA VAL A 214 -16.24 16.41 12.63
C VAL A 214 -15.61 15.03 12.72
N LEU A 215 -14.38 14.96 13.24
CA LEU A 215 -13.67 13.72 13.54
C LEU A 215 -13.22 13.72 14.99
N SER A 216 -13.14 12.55 15.62
CA SER A 216 -12.64 12.45 16.99
C SER A 216 -11.13 12.27 16.99
N SER A 217 -10.41 13.04 17.79
CA SER A 217 -9.05 12.70 18.21
C SER A 217 -9.07 11.38 18.97
N LEU A 218 -8.08 10.53 18.69
CA LEU A 218 -7.99 9.18 19.23
C LEU A 218 -6.67 9.03 19.97
N GLN A 219 -6.68 8.20 21.02
CA GLN A 219 -5.46 7.79 21.70
C GLN A 219 -5.38 6.28 21.69
N TYR A 220 -4.19 5.75 21.50
CA TYR A 220 -3.90 4.32 21.49
C TYR A 220 -2.72 4.01 22.41
N TYR A 221 -2.83 2.89 23.14
CA TYR A 221 -1.66 2.21 23.67
C TYR A 221 -1.11 1.30 22.59
N THR A 222 0.19 1.39 22.35
CA THR A 222 0.88 0.60 21.34
C THR A 222 1.52 -0.63 21.94
N ASP A 223 1.48 -1.74 21.21
CA ASP A 223 2.31 -2.90 21.48
C ASP A 223 3.57 -2.86 20.61
N GLU A 224 4.69 -3.33 21.15
CA GLU A 224 5.98 -3.31 20.47
C GLU A 224 6.21 -4.63 19.74
N LEU A 225 6.73 -4.55 18.52
CA LEU A 225 6.98 -5.74 17.71
C LEU A 225 8.40 -6.22 17.97
N ASP A 226 8.55 -7.54 18.06
CA ASP A 226 9.84 -8.16 18.30
C ASP A 226 10.73 -8.07 17.05
N ALA A 227 11.83 -7.31 17.16
CA ALA A 227 12.82 -7.15 16.10
C ALA A 227 13.46 -8.48 15.68
N ASP A 228 13.60 -9.44 16.61
CA ASP A 228 14.19 -10.74 16.29
C ASP A 228 13.32 -11.53 15.32
N LYS A 229 11.98 -11.36 15.34
CA LYS A 229 11.10 -11.97 14.33
C LYS A 229 11.36 -11.43 12.92
N PHE A 230 11.65 -10.14 12.80
CA PHE A 230 12.04 -9.56 11.51
C PHE A 230 13.42 -10.03 11.07
N LYS A 231 14.36 -10.19 12.01
CA LYS A 231 15.65 -10.82 11.69
C LYS A 231 15.45 -12.23 11.10
N GLU A 232 14.58 -13.04 11.72
CA GLU A 232 14.25 -14.38 11.20
C GLU A 232 13.59 -14.34 9.81
N ALA A 233 12.80 -13.31 9.52
CA ALA A 233 12.06 -13.19 8.26
C ALA A 233 12.81 -12.51 7.11
N LEU A 234 13.73 -11.58 7.41
CA LEU A 234 14.36 -10.69 6.41
C LEU A 234 15.76 -11.16 5.98
N PHE A 235 16.41 -12.01 6.77
CA PHE A 235 17.71 -12.57 6.45
C PHE A 235 17.58 -13.98 5.92
N SER A 236 18.33 -14.30 4.87
CA SER A 236 18.26 -15.62 4.23
C SER A 236 18.72 -16.76 5.13
N ASP A 237 19.69 -16.49 6.01
CA ASP A 237 20.11 -17.40 7.08
C ASP A 237 20.30 -16.61 8.39
N PRO A 238 19.27 -16.58 9.25
CA PRO A 238 19.29 -15.82 10.50
C PRO A 238 20.37 -16.29 11.50
N SER A 239 20.90 -17.50 11.34
CA SER A 239 21.88 -18.08 12.29
C SER A 239 23.26 -17.40 12.22
N PHE A 240 23.59 -16.79 11.08
CA PHE A 240 24.82 -16.03 10.87
C PHE A 240 24.68 -14.53 11.18
N VAL A 241 23.47 -14.09 11.52
CA VAL A 241 23.21 -12.67 11.80
C VAL A 241 23.74 -12.32 13.18
N LYS A 242 24.64 -11.33 13.21
CA LYS A 242 25.13 -10.72 14.45
C LYS A 242 24.19 -9.60 14.86
N LYS A 243 23.99 -9.47 16.17
CA LYS A 243 23.22 -8.40 16.81
C LYS A 243 24.17 -7.57 17.66
N ASP A 244 24.21 -6.27 17.41
CA ASP A 244 24.97 -5.28 18.18
C ASP A 244 24.02 -4.24 18.79
N LEU A 245 24.29 -3.85 20.03
CA LEU A 245 23.54 -2.79 20.72
C LEU A 245 24.21 -1.44 20.47
N ILE A 246 23.44 -0.48 19.98
CA ILE A 246 23.87 0.90 19.76
C ILE A 246 23.13 1.86 20.73
N PRO A 247 23.61 3.09 20.98
CA PRO A 247 23.09 3.95 22.05
C PRO A 247 21.57 4.20 22.07
N PHE A 248 20.89 4.06 20.93
CA PHE A 248 19.43 4.25 20.79
C PHE A 248 18.79 3.22 19.86
N GLY A 249 19.32 1.99 19.83
CA GLY A 249 18.84 0.99 18.89
C GLY A 249 19.59 -0.33 18.91
N GLU A 250 19.27 -1.13 17.91
CA GLU A 250 19.91 -2.41 17.63
C GLU A 250 20.30 -2.46 16.15
N GLU A 251 21.46 -3.05 15.89
CA GLU A 251 21.96 -3.32 14.54
C GLU A 251 22.06 -4.82 14.33
N TYR A 252 21.56 -5.30 13.20
CA TYR A 252 21.60 -6.70 12.80
C TYR A 252 22.28 -6.83 11.44
N THR A 253 23.28 -7.69 11.32
CA THR A 253 24.00 -7.87 10.04
C THR A 253 24.55 -9.27 9.83
N ASP A 254 24.48 -9.75 8.58
CA ASP A 254 25.19 -10.95 8.08
C ASP A 254 26.51 -10.58 7.36
N GLY A 255 26.93 -9.31 7.42
CA GLY A 255 28.07 -8.74 6.71
C GLY A 255 27.76 -8.22 5.30
N SER A 256 26.61 -8.57 4.73
CA SER A 256 26.16 -8.12 3.40
C SER A 256 24.87 -7.31 3.44
N ARG A 257 24.01 -7.57 4.42
CA ARG A 257 22.74 -6.90 4.68
C ARG A 257 22.77 -6.25 6.05
N LEU A 258 21.94 -5.23 6.22
CA LEU A 258 21.81 -4.47 7.45
C LEU A 258 20.33 -4.37 7.82
N MET A 259 20.02 -4.56 9.11
CA MET A 259 18.73 -4.19 9.67
C MET A 259 18.96 -3.37 10.94
N ASP A 260 18.54 -2.11 10.89
CA ASP A 260 18.64 -1.15 11.98
C ASP A 260 17.27 -1.00 12.66
N VAL A 261 17.28 -0.97 13.98
CA VAL A 261 16.12 -0.67 14.81
C VAL A 261 16.39 0.62 15.56
N ASP A 262 15.60 1.66 15.29
CA ASP A 262 15.64 2.94 15.99
C ASP A 262 14.61 2.92 17.12
N PHE A 263 15.06 2.95 18.38
CA PHE A 263 14.17 2.97 19.54
C PHE A 263 13.46 4.32 19.74
N LEU A 264 14.08 5.43 19.31
CA LEU A 264 13.47 6.77 19.45
C LEU A 264 12.30 6.95 18.49
N GLN A 265 12.47 6.54 17.23
CA GLN A 265 11.41 6.60 16.22
C GLN A 265 10.55 5.34 16.19
N ARG A 266 10.99 4.27 16.84
CA ARG A 266 10.35 2.95 16.85
C ARG A 266 10.16 2.44 15.43
N MET A 267 11.22 2.52 14.65
CA MET A 267 11.25 2.18 13.22
C MET A 267 12.27 1.09 12.97
N LEU A 268 11.94 0.21 12.04
CA LEU A 268 12.85 -0.77 11.45
C LEU A 268 13.27 -0.29 10.06
N LEU A 269 14.55 -0.41 9.75
CA LEU A 269 15.12 -0.19 8.44
C LEU A 269 15.98 -1.39 8.05
N TYR A 270 15.58 -2.12 7.02
CA TYR A 270 16.41 -3.14 6.37
C TYR A 270 16.97 -2.63 5.05
N VAL A 271 18.23 -2.96 4.77
CA VAL A 271 18.94 -2.61 3.53
C VAL A 271 19.76 -3.80 3.02
N ASN A 272 19.60 -4.11 1.73
CA ASN A 272 20.43 -5.05 0.98
C ASN A 272 21.13 -4.30 -0.19
N PRO A 273 22.38 -3.83 -0.01
CA PRO A 273 23.12 -3.10 -1.02
C PRO A 273 23.39 -3.91 -2.31
N ALA A 274 23.45 -5.23 -2.22
CA ALA A 274 23.73 -6.10 -3.37
C ALA A 274 22.53 -6.19 -4.34
N ALA A 275 21.32 -5.89 -3.87
CA ALA A 275 20.12 -5.86 -4.71
C ALA A 275 20.07 -4.66 -5.69
N ARG A 276 21.05 -3.74 -5.65
CA ARG A 276 21.07 -2.58 -6.56
C ARG A 276 21.02 -3.02 -8.02
N VAL A 277 20.16 -2.34 -8.79
CA VAL A 277 20.02 -2.58 -10.23
C VAL A 277 21.38 -2.31 -10.91
N SER A 278 22.02 -3.38 -11.38
CA SER A 278 23.15 -3.27 -12.29
C SER A 278 22.60 -3.29 -13.71
N ASN A 279 22.65 -2.13 -14.36
CA ASN A 279 22.32 -1.85 -15.77
C ASN A 279 20.82 -1.82 -16.14
N MET A 280 20.40 -0.64 -16.64
CA MET A 280 19.16 -0.36 -17.38
C MET A 280 19.16 -1.07 -18.75
N GLY A 281 19.23 -2.40 -18.75
CA GLY A 281 19.23 -3.22 -19.95
C GLY A 281 18.17 -4.29 -19.85
N GLN A 282 16.97 -3.97 -20.32
CA GLN A 282 15.92 -4.95 -20.65
C GLN A 282 15.57 -5.92 -19.52
N THR A 283 14.91 -5.42 -18.48
CA THR A 283 13.90 -6.23 -17.80
C THR A 283 12.55 -5.61 -18.13
N GLU A 284 11.61 -6.46 -18.52
CA GLU A 284 10.21 -6.11 -18.81
C GLU A 284 9.67 -5.16 -17.74
N GLN A 285 8.68 -4.32 -18.09
CA GLN A 285 7.94 -3.55 -17.09
C GLN A 285 7.52 -4.52 -15.99
N GLU A 286 8.17 -4.45 -14.82
CA GLU A 286 7.84 -5.31 -13.69
C GLU A 286 6.56 -4.76 -13.05
N THR A 287 5.45 -4.87 -13.79
CA THR A 287 4.09 -4.45 -13.43
C THR A 287 3.59 -5.14 -12.15
N HIS A 288 4.34 -6.15 -11.68
CA HIS A 288 4.08 -6.91 -10.48
C HIS A 288 4.69 -6.32 -9.21
N ILE A 289 5.44 -5.21 -9.22
CA ILE A 289 6.10 -4.72 -7.99
C ILE A 289 5.09 -4.43 -6.87
N ILE A 290 3.89 -3.90 -7.17
CA ILE A 290 2.85 -3.69 -6.14
C ILE A 290 2.41 -5.03 -5.55
N GLN A 291 2.13 -6.03 -6.38
CA GLN A 291 1.73 -7.37 -5.92
C GLN A 291 2.85 -8.05 -5.13
N LYS A 292 4.06 -8.03 -5.67
CA LYS A 292 5.27 -8.54 -5.04
C LYS A 292 5.50 -7.92 -3.66
N SER A 293 5.20 -6.63 -3.50
CA SER A 293 5.31 -5.95 -2.21
C SER A 293 4.24 -6.45 -1.23
N ILE A 294 3.00 -6.65 -1.70
CA ILE A 294 1.93 -7.22 -0.86
C ILE A 294 2.27 -8.64 -0.43
N ASP A 295 2.75 -9.47 -1.35
CA ASP A 295 3.17 -10.85 -1.09
C ASP A 295 4.34 -10.89 -0.11
N PHE A 296 5.34 -10.03 -0.30
CA PHE A 296 6.48 -9.91 0.62
C PHE A 296 6.02 -9.62 2.06
N VAL A 297 5.09 -8.68 2.26
CA VAL A 297 4.53 -8.42 3.61
C VAL A 297 3.73 -9.62 4.11
N ASN A 298 2.97 -10.30 3.25
CA ASN A 298 2.20 -11.51 3.62
C ASN A 298 3.10 -12.69 4.04
N GLU A 299 4.25 -12.89 3.39
CA GLU A 299 5.17 -14.02 3.62
C GLU A 299 5.69 -14.08 5.06
N HIS A 300 5.84 -12.93 5.71
CA HIS A 300 6.26 -12.81 7.11
C HIS A 300 5.14 -12.32 8.04
N GLY A 301 3.91 -12.24 7.54
CA GLY A 301 2.77 -11.72 8.29
C GLY A 301 3.01 -10.29 8.81
N GLY A 302 3.61 -9.42 7.99
CA GLY A 302 4.02 -8.07 8.38
C GLY A 302 2.86 -7.08 8.54
N TRP A 303 1.62 -7.45 8.19
CA TRP A 303 0.44 -6.60 8.38
C TRP A 303 0.05 -6.54 9.86
N THR A 304 0.52 -5.51 10.55
CA THR A 304 0.32 -5.34 12.00
C THR A 304 -0.87 -4.47 12.37
N ASP A 305 -1.36 -3.69 11.41
CA ASP A 305 -2.55 -2.85 11.48
C ASP A 305 -3.22 -2.86 10.10
N LEU A 306 -4.26 -2.04 9.92
CA LEU A 306 -4.85 -1.82 8.60
C LEU A 306 -4.00 -0.85 7.78
N TYR A 307 -3.39 -1.35 6.71
CA TYR A 307 -2.64 -0.54 5.74
C TYR A 307 -3.28 -0.63 4.36
N HIS A 308 -3.39 0.50 3.66
CA HIS A 308 -3.80 0.53 2.26
C HIS A 308 -2.66 1.02 1.38
N PHE A 309 -2.66 0.59 0.12
CA PHE A 309 -1.81 1.15 -0.92
C PHE A 309 -1.96 2.68 -0.97
N ALA A 310 -0.84 3.40 -0.91
CA ALA A 310 -0.83 4.85 -0.94
C ALA A 310 -0.17 5.42 -2.19
N ARG A 311 0.90 4.77 -2.68
CA ARG A 311 1.68 5.22 -3.83
C ARG A 311 2.62 4.13 -4.32
N TRP A 312 2.96 4.21 -5.61
CA TRP A 312 4.17 3.59 -6.15
C TRP A 312 4.94 4.55 -7.08
N SER A 313 6.19 4.21 -7.36
CA SER A 313 7.06 4.91 -8.32
C SER A 313 7.79 3.86 -9.15
N GLU A 314 7.59 3.88 -10.46
CA GLU A 314 8.32 3.00 -11.41
C GLU A 314 9.81 3.36 -11.43
N GLU A 315 10.13 4.67 -11.45
CA GLU A 315 11.49 5.20 -11.47
C GLU A 315 12.28 4.78 -10.23
N ASP A 316 11.68 4.92 -9.04
CA ASP A 316 12.34 4.56 -7.78
C ASP A 316 12.16 3.07 -7.43
N ARG A 317 11.35 2.32 -8.20
CA ARG A 317 10.87 0.97 -7.87
C ARG A 317 10.38 0.86 -6.42
N LYS A 318 9.60 1.85 -5.99
CA LYS A 318 9.21 2.06 -4.60
C LYS A 318 7.70 1.90 -4.43
N VAL A 319 7.27 1.16 -3.42
CA VAL A 319 5.85 1.03 -3.01
C VAL A 319 5.70 1.54 -1.59
N THR A 320 4.57 2.18 -1.32
CA THR A 320 4.24 2.71 0.02
C THR A 320 2.82 2.29 0.37
N PHE A 321 2.70 1.59 1.49
CA PHE A 321 1.43 1.33 2.16
C PHE A 321 1.30 2.24 3.37
N ARG A 322 0.12 2.80 3.60
CA ARG A 322 -0.14 3.76 4.67
C ARG A 322 -1.19 3.22 5.63
N LEU A 323 -0.95 3.41 6.91
CA LEU A 323 -1.87 3.10 8.00
C LEU A 323 -3.19 3.85 7.80
N VAL A 324 -4.30 3.14 8.03
CA VAL A 324 -5.66 3.67 7.93
C VAL A 324 -6.39 3.43 9.24
N VAL A 325 -7.00 4.49 9.78
CA VAL A 325 -7.80 4.43 11.02
C VAL A 325 -9.15 5.08 10.77
N ASN A 326 -10.23 4.36 11.10
CA ASN A 326 -11.62 4.77 10.85
C ASN A 326 -11.87 5.24 9.41
N GLY A 327 -11.25 4.59 8.42
CA GLY A 327 -11.38 4.91 7.00
C GLY A 327 -10.57 6.13 6.51
N TYR A 328 -9.72 6.71 7.36
CA TYR A 328 -8.87 7.86 7.01
C TYR A 328 -7.37 7.51 7.05
N PRO A 329 -6.55 8.05 6.13
CA PRO A 329 -5.11 7.86 6.13
C PRO A 329 -4.46 8.52 7.35
N VAL A 330 -3.42 7.88 7.88
CA VAL A 330 -2.60 8.40 8.97
C VAL A 330 -1.26 8.91 8.42
N PHE A 331 -0.88 10.12 8.81
CA PHE A 331 0.32 10.79 8.36
C PHE A 331 1.29 11.01 9.52
N ASN A 332 2.58 10.91 9.24
CA ASN A 332 3.64 11.20 10.18
C ASN A 332 4.89 11.66 9.41
N GLU A 333 5.57 12.68 9.92
CA GLU A 333 6.76 13.25 9.26
C GLU A 333 7.97 12.29 9.24
N TYR A 334 8.02 11.34 10.17
CA TYR A 334 9.12 10.37 10.32
C TYR A 334 8.80 9.00 9.71
N GLY A 335 7.64 8.84 9.05
CA GLY A 335 7.23 7.59 8.41
C GLY A 335 6.63 6.54 9.36
N MET A 336 6.28 6.91 10.60
CA MET A 336 5.69 5.98 11.59
C MET A 336 4.30 5.44 11.22
N SER A 337 3.74 5.86 10.10
CA SER A 337 2.44 5.41 9.59
C SER A 337 2.56 4.70 8.23
N GLU A 338 3.76 4.31 7.82
CA GLU A 338 4.01 3.79 6.47
C GLU A 338 4.87 2.51 6.50
N ILE A 339 4.47 1.53 5.69
CA ILE A 339 5.33 0.42 5.27
C ILE A 339 5.85 0.76 3.88
N VAL A 340 7.17 0.81 3.73
CA VAL A 340 7.83 1.29 2.53
C VAL A 340 8.82 0.25 2.03
N GLU A 341 8.68 -0.13 0.76
CA GLU A 341 9.55 -1.08 0.09
C GLU A 341 10.18 -0.43 -1.13
N THR A 342 11.46 -0.74 -1.35
CA THR A 342 12.18 -0.36 -2.56
C THR A 342 12.88 -1.59 -3.11
N TRP A 343 12.62 -1.87 -4.38
CA TRP A 343 13.02 -3.10 -5.04
C TRP A 343 14.23 -2.87 -5.95
N GLY A 344 15.20 -3.78 -5.84
CA GLY A 344 16.19 -4.05 -6.86
C GLY A 344 15.59 -4.81 -8.05
N ALA A 345 16.43 -5.28 -8.98
CA ALA A 345 15.94 -6.06 -10.13
C ALA A 345 15.22 -7.35 -9.70
N SER A 346 15.88 -8.16 -8.88
CA SER A 346 15.33 -9.42 -8.37
C SER A 346 14.87 -9.32 -6.92
N ASP A 347 15.59 -8.58 -6.09
CA ASP A 347 15.51 -8.68 -4.63
C ASP A 347 15.07 -7.38 -3.96
N LEU A 348 14.55 -7.50 -2.74
CA LEU A 348 14.23 -6.36 -1.90
C LEU A 348 15.53 -5.61 -1.57
N MET A 349 15.59 -4.32 -1.90
CA MET A 349 16.76 -3.48 -1.63
C MET A 349 16.61 -2.73 -0.31
N LYS A 350 15.41 -2.22 -0.02
CA LYS A 350 15.14 -1.47 1.22
C LYS A 350 13.73 -1.77 1.72
N TYR A 351 13.60 -1.97 3.02
CA TYR A 351 12.32 -2.12 3.70
C TYR A 351 12.31 -1.26 4.96
N GLN A 352 11.28 -0.46 5.13
CA GLN A 352 11.14 0.44 6.27
C GLN A 352 9.72 0.37 6.81
N ARG A 353 9.58 0.22 8.13
CA ARG A 353 8.26 0.11 8.78
C ARG A 353 8.29 0.51 10.26
N PRO A 354 7.14 0.80 10.88
CA PRO A 354 7.02 0.94 12.32
C PRO A 354 7.24 -0.40 13.02
N LEU A 355 7.93 -0.37 14.16
CA LEU A 355 8.18 -1.51 15.05
C LEU A 355 7.12 -1.60 16.17
N PHE A 356 5.90 -1.13 15.90
CA PHE A 356 4.80 -1.17 16.83
C PHE A 356 3.47 -1.37 16.09
N ARG A 357 2.42 -1.71 16.84
CA ARG A 357 1.04 -1.73 16.38
C ARG A 357 0.10 -1.00 17.33
N LEU A 358 -1.04 -0.54 16.82
CA LEU A 358 -2.08 0.09 17.64
C LEU A 358 -2.91 -0.99 18.32
N GLU A 359 -2.72 -1.21 19.62
CA GLU A 359 -3.33 -2.34 20.33
C GLU A 359 -4.66 -1.94 20.99
N ILE A 360 -4.60 -1.02 21.96
CA ILE A 360 -5.76 -0.67 22.79
C ILE A 360 -6.16 0.77 22.52
N ALA A 361 -7.31 0.95 21.88
CA ALA A 361 -7.93 2.27 21.77
C ALA A 361 -8.37 2.76 23.16
N ASP A 362 -7.90 3.95 23.54
CA ASP A 362 -8.44 4.66 24.69
C ASP A 362 -9.90 5.05 24.41
N ARG A 363 -10.70 5.13 25.48
CA ARG A 363 -12.08 5.59 25.43
C ARG A 363 -12.19 7.10 25.27
N ASN A 364 -11.12 7.82 25.57
CA ASN A 364 -11.06 9.27 25.41
C ASN A 364 -11.10 9.63 23.92
N ARG A 365 -12.25 10.18 23.50
CA ARG A 365 -12.49 10.67 22.14
C ARG A 365 -12.92 12.12 22.23
N THR A 366 -12.09 13.01 21.72
CA THR A 366 -12.39 14.44 21.71
C THR A 366 -12.82 14.83 20.31
N PRO A 367 -14.07 15.28 20.08
CA PRO A 367 -14.48 15.73 18.76
C PRO A 367 -13.70 16.98 18.36
N LYS A 368 -13.24 17.01 17.12
CA LYS A 368 -12.55 18.11 16.48
C LYS A 368 -13.25 18.43 15.16
N THR A 369 -13.68 19.67 15.02
CA THR A 369 -14.28 20.19 13.79
C THR A 369 -13.16 20.66 12.87
N LEU A 370 -13.09 20.09 11.67
CA LEU A 370 -12.20 20.51 10.62
C LEU A 370 -12.91 21.50 9.69
N PRO A 371 -12.19 22.53 9.19
CA PRO A 371 -12.76 23.50 8.27
C PRO A 371 -13.27 22.83 7.00
N SER A 372 -14.22 23.49 6.34
CA SER A 372 -14.74 23.06 5.04
C SER A 372 -13.64 23.06 3.97
N GLY A 373 -13.89 22.33 2.87
CA GLY A 373 -13.00 22.37 1.71
C GLY A 373 -12.84 23.77 1.12
N HIS A 374 -13.87 24.64 1.21
CA HIS A 374 -13.80 26.02 0.73
C HIS A 374 -12.79 26.85 1.52
N GLU A 375 -12.79 26.72 2.85
CA GLU A 375 -11.82 27.38 3.71
C GLU A 375 -10.40 26.89 3.41
N VAL A 376 -10.21 25.59 3.19
CA VAL A 376 -8.93 24.98 2.80
C VAL A 376 -8.42 25.52 1.47
N VAL A 377 -9.28 25.65 0.48
CA VAL A 377 -8.92 26.27 -0.80
C VAL A 377 -8.53 27.73 -0.62
N ASN A 378 -9.31 28.51 0.14
CA ASN A 378 -8.98 29.90 0.44
C ASN A 378 -7.62 30.04 1.14
N TRP A 379 -7.29 29.12 2.05
CA TRP A 379 -5.98 29.08 2.70
C TRP A 379 -4.84 28.84 1.70
N PHE A 380 -5.00 27.91 0.74
CA PHE A 380 -3.99 27.69 -0.30
C PHE A 380 -3.77 28.92 -1.17
N GLU A 381 -4.83 29.66 -1.51
CA GLU A 381 -4.76 30.86 -2.33
C GLU A 381 -4.05 32.02 -1.63
N GLN A 382 -4.13 32.08 -0.30
CA GLN A 382 -3.49 33.12 0.52
C GLN A 382 -2.07 32.74 0.97
N THR A 383 -1.73 31.45 0.98
CA THR A 383 -0.45 30.95 1.47
C THR A 383 0.67 31.17 0.46
N LYS A 384 1.63 32.04 0.80
CA LYS A 384 2.83 32.26 -0.02
C LYS A 384 3.63 30.96 -0.16
N GLY A 385 4.04 30.65 -1.39
CA GLY A 385 4.88 29.49 -1.69
C GLY A 385 4.11 28.22 -2.06
N VAL A 386 2.78 28.18 -1.90
CA VAL A 386 1.95 27.06 -2.38
C VAL A 386 1.37 27.41 -3.75
N ARG A 387 1.87 26.75 -4.79
CA ARG A 387 1.29 26.87 -6.14
C ARG A 387 0.21 25.81 -6.35
N LYS A 388 -1.02 26.26 -6.64
CA LYS A 388 -2.19 25.40 -6.94
C LYS A 388 -1.88 24.26 -7.93
N SER A 389 -1.17 24.55 -9.02
CA SER A 389 -0.82 23.57 -10.06
C SER A 389 0.16 22.48 -9.63
N LEU A 390 0.80 22.64 -8.47
CA LEU A 390 1.75 21.67 -7.91
C LEU A 390 1.14 20.82 -6.77
N ILE A 391 -0.12 21.09 -6.40
CA ILE A 391 -0.88 20.26 -5.46
C ILE A 391 -1.31 19.00 -6.21
N LYS A 392 -0.80 17.84 -5.77
CA LYS A 392 -1.13 16.55 -6.37
C LYS A 392 -2.38 15.91 -5.74
N ASP A 393 -2.61 16.17 -4.46
CA ASP A 393 -3.74 15.62 -3.71
C ASP A 393 -4.02 16.43 -2.44
N ILE A 394 -5.24 16.31 -1.90
CA ILE A 394 -5.67 16.91 -0.64
C ILE A 394 -6.56 15.88 0.08
N ALA A 395 -6.30 15.64 1.35
CA ALA A 395 -7.02 14.64 2.14
C ALA A 395 -7.27 15.12 3.57
N ILE A 396 -8.41 14.69 4.14
CA ILE A 396 -8.59 14.64 5.59
C ILE A 396 -7.92 13.37 6.08
N GLY A 397 -7.18 13.45 7.18
CA GLY A 397 -6.54 12.31 7.81
C GLY A 397 -6.24 12.55 9.27
N TYR A 398 -5.45 11.66 9.85
CA TYR A 398 -4.90 11.83 11.19
C TYR A 398 -3.41 12.14 11.13
N GLU A 399 -2.95 13.04 11.97
CA GLU A 399 -1.55 13.17 12.33
C GLU A 399 -1.23 12.19 13.46
N LEU A 400 -0.25 11.32 13.26
CA LEU A 400 0.28 10.46 14.31
C LEU A 400 1.33 11.21 15.11
N ILE A 401 1.02 11.41 16.40
CA ILE A 401 1.84 12.15 17.35
C ILE A 401 2.20 11.22 18.52
N LYS A 402 3.50 11.12 18.83
CA LYS A 402 3.97 10.44 20.03
C LYS A 402 3.61 11.26 21.27
N ASP A 403 3.16 10.60 22.32
CA ASP A 403 3.03 11.27 23.61
C ASP A 403 4.42 11.52 24.21
N PRO A 404 4.77 12.77 24.60
CA PRO A 404 6.10 13.11 25.06
C PRO A 404 6.43 12.53 26.44
N GLU A 405 5.42 12.20 27.25
CA GLU A 405 5.60 11.67 28.61
C GLU A 405 5.36 10.16 28.67
N ARG A 406 4.58 9.62 27.73
CA ARG A 406 4.17 8.21 27.71
C ARG A 406 4.61 7.55 26.40
N GLU A 407 5.80 6.96 26.38
CA GLU A 407 6.44 6.37 25.19
C GLU A 407 5.56 5.37 24.41
N LYS A 408 4.73 4.58 25.11
CA LYS A 408 3.81 3.60 24.51
C LYS A 408 2.43 4.18 24.13
N VAL A 409 2.27 5.50 24.17
CA VAL A 409 1.02 6.18 23.83
C VAL A 409 1.19 6.99 22.57
N ILE A 410 0.26 6.79 21.63
CA ILE A 410 0.14 7.55 20.40
C ILE A 410 -1.19 8.28 20.39
N ARG A 411 -1.18 9.53 19.95
CA ARG A 411 -2.38 10.30 19.63
C ARG A 411 -2.52 10.45 18.12
N LEU A 412 -3.75 10.31 17.66
CA LEU A 412 -4.14 10.54 16.27
C LEU A 412 -5.02 11.79 16.24
N GLU A 413 -4.48 12.87 15.68
CA GLU A 413 -5.15 14.17 15.65
C GLU A 413 -5.71 14.45 14.24
N PRO A 414 -7.03 14.65 14.08
CA PRO A 414 -7.61 15.00 12.79
C PRO A 414 -7.01 16.29 12.24
N ALA A 415 -6.66 16.29 10.95
CA ALA A 415 -6.18 17.45 10.23
C ALA A 415 -6.40 17.32 8.72
N TRP A 416 -6.26 18.45 8.03
CA TRP A 416 -6.14 18.51 6.58
C TRP A 416 -4.68 18.33 6.16
N PHE A 417 -4.46 17.56 5.10
CA PHE A 417 -3.15 17.33 4.50
C PHE A 417 -3.21 17.57 3.00
N TYR A 418 -2.09 17.97 2.42
CA TYR A 418 -1.94 18.11 0.97
C TYR A 418 -0.61 17.53 0.49
N LEU A 419 -0.67 16.85 -0.64
CA LEU A 419 0.50 16.28 -1.30
C LEU A 419 1.12 17.32 -2.23
N TYR A 420 2.33 17.73 -1.90
CA TYR A 420 3.09 18.71 -2.68
C TYR A 420 4.41 18.09 -3.13
N GLY A 421 4.56 17.85 -4.42
CA GLY A 421 5.69 17.08 -4.95
C GLY A 421 5.60 15.60 -4.58
N GLN A 422 6.39 15.16 -3.60
CA GLN A 422 6.40 13.79 -3.09
C GLN A 422 6.08 13.69 -1.59
N THR A 423 5.80 14.81 -0.94
CA THR A 423 5.65 14.89 0.52
C THR A 423 4.26 15.38 0.89
N TRP A 424 3.63 14.68 1.83
CA TRP A 424 2.40 15.14 2.47
C TRP A 424 2.74 16.20 3.51
N LYS A 425 2.00 17.30 3.50
CA LYS A 425 2.15 18.41 4.43
C LYS A 425 0.83 18.69 5.10
N LYS A 426 0.88 19.03 6.39
CA LYS A 426 -0.29 19.46 7.15
C LYS A 426 -0.71 20.87 6.74
N VAL A 427 -2.02 21.10 6.61
CA VAL A 427 -2.59 22.43 6.46
C VAL A 427 -2.64 23.07 7.85
N ASN A 428 -1.83 24.11 8.03
CA ASN A 428 -1.76 24.87 9.28
C ASN A 428 -2.63 26.12 9.15
N MET A 429 -3.93 25.94 9.38
CA MET A 429 -4.79 27.06 9.71
C MET A 429 -4.57 27.36 11.18
N GLY A 430 -4.00 28.52 11.51
CA GLY A 430 -3.80 28.89 12.91
C GLY A 430 -5.11 28.77 13.70
N ASP A 431 -5.03 28.42 14.98
CA ASP A 431 -6.17 28.18 15.89
C ASP A 431 -7.04 29.43 16.18
N GLU A 432 -7.03 30.46 15.33
CA GLU A 432 -7.77 31.71 15.54
C GLU A 432 -9.28 31.59 15.27
N ALA A 433 -9.78 30.44 14.80
CA ALA A 433 -11.20 30.24 14.54
C ALA A 433 -12.01 29.66 15.71
N GLY A 434 -11.41 29.32 16.86
CA GLY A 434 -12.20 28.80 17.98
C GLY A 434 -11.43 28.55 19.26
N GLY A 435 -11.38 29.54 20.16
CA GLY A 435 -10.95 29.32 21.53
C GLY A 435 -10.45 30.56 22.26
N GLY A 436 -11.34 31.47 22.62
CA GLY A 436 -11.06 32.40 23.71
C GLY A 436 -10.87 31.61 25.01
N GLY A 437 -9.63 31.51 25.49
CA GLY A 437 -9.26 30.76 26.69
C GLY A 437 -7.97 31.28 27.29
N THR A 438 -8.05 32.47 27.90
CA THR A 438 -7.16 33.00 28.95
C THR A 438 -5.66 32.70 28.86
N ASN A 439 -4.91 33.63 28.27
CA ASN A 439 -3.54 33.89 28.72
C ASN A 439 -3.61 34.41 30.17
N GLY A 440 -3.40 33.52 31.12
CA GLY A 440 -3.02 33.88 32.48
C GLY A 440 -1.51 34.13 32.51
N LEU A 441 -1.13 35.40 32.52
CA LEU A 441 0.13 35.85 33.10
C LEU A 441 0.07 35.57 34.61
N GLU A 442 0.91 34.68 35.11
CA GLU A 442 1.71 34.84 36.35
C GLU A 442 2.96 33.96 36.26
#